data_AF-A0A7C4NRY4-F1
#
_entry.id   AF-A0A7C4NRY4-F1
#
_cell.length_a   1.000
_cell.length_b   1.000
_cell.length_c   1.000
_cell.angle_alpha   90.00
_cell.angle_beta   90.00
_cell.angle_gamma   90.00
#
_symmetry.space_group_name_H-M   'P 1'
#
loop_
_entity.id
_entity.type
_entity.pdbx_description
1 polymer ?
#
loop_
_entity_poly.entity_id
_entity_poly.type
_entity_poly.pdbx_seq_one_letter_code
_entity_poly.pdbx_strand_id
1 'polypeptide(L)'
;MEKARVFGLPLTQGRWIFVALGFLANVCMGSVYAFSVFRKPLENLWGISATQSGLPFMIFLAVFALGMAFAGSLVENWGPRKTGILGGVLVGAGWIAAGFSPNIWILTLFYG
;
A
#
# COMPACT_ATOMS: atom_id res chain seq x y z
N MET A 1 -6.56 -30.76 24.85
CA MET A 1 -6.07 -29.39 24.55
C MET A 1 -5.03 -29.51 23.45
N GLU A 2 -5.46 -29.51 22.18
CA GLU A 2 -4.53 -29.52 21.04
C GLU A 2 -3.71 -28.23 21.11
N LYS A 3 -2.40 -28.34 21.39
CA LYS A 3 -1.50 -27.18 21.43
C LYS A 3 -1.45 -26.60 20.02
N ALA A 4 -2.24 -25.56 19.75
CA ALA A 4 -2.19 -24.82 18.50
C ALA A 4 -0.72 -24.49 18.20
N ARG A 5 -0.20 -24.95 17.05
CA ARG A 5 1.17 -24.66 16.62
C ARG A 5 1.10 -23.66 15.48
N VAL A 6 1.94 -22.65 15.53
CA VAL A 6 2.07 -21.65 14.45
C VAL A 6 3.28 -22.06 13.62
N PHE A 7 3.09 -22.45 12.36
CA PHE A 7 4.14 -22.97 11.48
C PHE A 7 4.98 -24.12 12.09
N GLY A 8 4.36 -24.98 12.90
CA GLY A 8 5.06 -26.11 13.55
C GLY A 8 5.82 -25.75 14.84
N LEU A 9 5.90 -24.47 15.21
CA LEU A 9 6.56 -23.99 16.43
C LEU A 9 5.59 -23.86 17.62
N PRO A 10 6.10 -23.94 18.87
CA PRO A 10 5.31 -23.62 20.06
C PRO A 10 4.84 -22.15 20.04
N LEU A 11 3.63 -21.90 20.57
CA LEU A 11 2.94 -20.59 20.52
C LEU A 11 3.80 -19.40 20.97
N THR A 12 4.67 -19.58 21.95
CA THR A 12 5.55 -18.52 22.47
C THR A 12 6.59 -18.05 21.46
N GLN A 13 7.12 -18.95 20.63
CA GLN A 13 8.10 -18.62 19.60
C GLN A 13 7.42 -18.25 18.27
N GLY A 14 6.37 -18.98 17.89
CA GLY A 14 5.66 -18.74 16.62
C GLY A 14 4.95 -17.39 16.53
N ARG A 15 4.61 -16.75 17.67
CA ARG A 15 3.97 -15.42 17.69
C ARG A 15 4.88 -14.29 17.22
N TRP A 16 6.19 -14.40 17.42
CA TRP A 16 7.15 -13.38 16.98
C TRP A 16 7.22 -13.25 15.45
N ILE A 17 6.87 -14.31 14.73
CA ILE A 17 6.77 -14.28 13.26
C ILE A 17 5.71 -13.26 12.82
N PHE A 18 4.59 -13.14 13.53
CA PHE A 18 3.58 -12.13 13.21
C PHE A 18 4.09 -10.70 13.42
N VAL A 19 4.96 -10.49 14.41
CA VAL A 19 5.60 -9.18 14.64
C VAL A 19 6.53 -8.84 13.48
N ALA A 20 7.39 -9.79 13.06
CA ALA A 20 8.27 -9.59 11.91
C ALA A 20 7.49 -9.33 10.61
N LEU A 21 6.40 -10.07 10.37
CA LEU A 21 5.51 -9.86 9.23
C LEU A 21 4.82 -8.49 9.28
N GLY A 22 4.32 -8.08 10.44
CA GLY A 22 3.72 -6.76 10.64
C GLY A 22 4.73 -5.62 10.45
N PHE A 23 5.97 -5.82 10.89
CA PHE A 23 7.06 -4.87 10.65
C PHE A 23 7.36 -4.72 9.16
N LEU A 24 7.52 -5.83 8.44
CA LEU A 24 7.73 -5.82 6.99
C LEU A 24 6.58 -5.12 6.25
N ALA A 25 5.33 -5.39 6.63
CA ALA A 25 4.17 -4.73 6.05
C ALA A 25 4.19 -3.20 6.28
N ASN A 26 4.60 -2.74 7.46
CA ASN A 26 4.75 -1.31 7.75
C ASN A 26 5.89 -0.67 6.94
N VAL A 27 7.02 -1.37 6.77
CA VAL A 27 8.11 -0.92 5.90
C VAL A 27 7.62 -0.78 4.46
N CYS A 28 6.85 -1.74 3.96
CA CYS A 28 6.23 -1.65 2.64
C CYS A 28 5.26 -0.47 2.53
N MET A 29 4.43 -0.17 3.54
CA MET A 29 3.60 1.04 3.55
C MET A 29 4.45 2.32 3.48
N GLY A 30 5.65 2.32 4.07
CA GLY A 30 6.59 3.43 4.00
C GLY A 30 7.01 3.82 2.57
N SER A 31 6.94 2.90 1.61
CA SER A 31 7.32 3.15 0.22
C SER A 31 6.48 4.22 -0.47
N VAL A 32 5.24 4.44 -0.02
CA VAL A 32 4.36 5.48 -0.59
C VAL A 32 4.96 6.87 -0.41
N TYR A 33 5.67 7.10 0.71
CA TYR A 33 6.31 8.38 1.01
C TYR A 33 7.51 8.69 0.10
N ALA A 34 8.08 7.66 -0.55
CA ALA A 34 9.16 7.83 -1.53
C ALA A 34 8.69 8.57 -2.79
N PHE A 35 7.37 8.71 -3.01
CA PHE A 35 6.82 9.50 -4.10
C PHE A 35 7.37 10.93 -4.16
N SER A 36 7.67 11.51 -3.00
CA SER A 36 8.25 12.85 -2.88
C SER A 36 9.54 13.03 -3.69
N VAL A 37 10.33 11.97 -3.88
CA VAL A 37 11.58 11.98 -4.67
C VAL A 37 11.30 12.14 -6.16
N PHE A 38 10.17 11.62 -6.65
CA PHE A 38 9.78 11.69 -8.06
C PHE A 38 9.14 13.02 -8.46
N ARG A 39 8.71 13.86 -7.50
CA ARG A 39 8.02 15.12 -7.79
C ARG A 39 8.84 16.07 -8.65
N LYS A 40 10.08 16.37 -8.25
CA LYS A 40 10.97 17.29 -9.00
C LYS A 40 11.28 16.76 -10.42
N PRO A 41 11.66 15.48 -10.62
CA PRO A 41 11.81 14.91 -11.96
C PRO A 41 10.55 15.02 -12.82
N LEU A 42 9.36 14.75 -12.25
CA LEU A 42 8.09 14.83 -12.98
C LEU A 42 7.71 16.26 -13.37
N GLU A 43 7.95 17.23 -12.48
CA GLU A 43 7.79 18.67 -12.77
C GLU A 43 8.61 19.09 -13.99
N ASN A 44 9.87 18.65 -14.06
CA ASN A 44 10.76 18.96 -15.18
C ASN A 44 10.38 18.20 -16.46
N LEU A 45 9.96 16.93 -16.36
CA LEU A 45 9.65 16.09 -17.53
C LEU A 45 8.37 16.55 -18.25
N TRP A 46 7.35 16.92 -17.49
CA TRP A 46 6.04 17.29 -18.03
C TRP A 46 5.75 18.79 -17.95
N GLY A 47 6.68 19.60 -17.45
CA GLY A 47 6.52 21.06 -17.31
C GLY A 47 5.37 21.44 -16.38
N ILE A 48 5.07 20.59 -15.38
CA ILE A 48 3.92 20.75 -14.49
C ILE A 48 4.29 21.51 -13.21
N SER A 49 3.29 22.12 -12.58
CA SER A 49 3.50 22.85 -11.32
C SER A 49 3.67 21.90 -10.12
N ALA A 50 4.25 22.42 -9.03
CA ALA A 50 4.41 21.67 -7.79
C ALA A 50 3.08 21.19 -7.18
N THR A 51 1.98 21.89 -7.46
CA THR A 51 0.64 21.46 -7.05
C THR A 51 0.21 20.23 -7.83
N GLN A 52 0.44 20.21 -9.14
CA GLN A 52 0.10 19.07 -10.00
C GLN A 52 0.96 17.84 -9.70
N SER A 53 2.25 18.02 -9.42
CA SER A 53 3.12 16.91 -9.00
C SER A 53 2.71 16.26 -7.69
N GLY A 54 1.97 16.99 -6.83
CA GLY A 54 1.43 16.49 -5.57
C GLY A 54 0.09 15.77 -5.67
N LEU A 55 -0.66 15.93 -6.77
CA LEU A 55 -2.00 15.36 -6.95
C LEU A 55 -2.07 13.84 -6.71
N PRO A 56 -1.16 13.01 -7.27
CA PRO A 56 -1.18 11.55 -7.05
C PRO A 56 -1.17 11.18 -5.57
N PHE A 57 -0.33 11.84 -4.78
CA PHE A 57 -0.22 11.57 -3.34
C PHE A 57 -1.44 12.09 -2.57
N MET A 58 -2.03 13.21 -2.97
CA MET A 58 -3.26 13.72 -2.33
C MET A 58 -4.46 12.80 -2.59
N ILE A 59 -4.61 12.32 -3.83
CA ILE A 59 -5.66 11.36 -4.18
C ILE A 59 -5.44 10.04 -3.44
N PHE A 60 -4.20 9.55 -3.39
CA PHE A 60 -3.86 8.37 -2.58
C PHE A 60 -4.36 8.50 -1.15
N LEU A 61 -4.06 9.61 -0.47
CA LEU A 61 -4.49 9.83 0.91
C LEU A 61 -6.02 9.90 1.03
N ALA A 62 -6.71 10.51 0.08
CA ALA A 62 -8.16 10.60 0.07
C ALA A 62 -8.81 9.21 -0.13
N VAL A 63 -8.35 8.44 -1.12
CA VAL A 63 -8.83 7.07 -1.39
C VAL A 63 -8.49 6.15 -0.23
N PHE A 64 -7.31 6.27 0.36
CA PHE A 64 -6.91 5.52 1.54
C PHE A 64 -7.82 5.81 2.74
N ALA A 65 -8.11 7.07 3.02
CA ALA A 65 -9.01 7.46 4.11
C ALA A 65 -10.43 6.91 3.91
N LEU A 66 -10.97 7.02 2.70
CA LEU A 66 -12.28 6.45 2.36
C LEU A 66 -12.25 4.92 2.43
N GLY A 67 -11.18 4.30 1.91
CA GLY A 67 -10.98 2.86 1.89
C GLY A 67 -10.87 2.26 3.29
N MET A 68 -10.28 2.95 4.25
CA MET A 68 -10.19 2.48 5.64
C MET A 68 -11.57 2.25 6.27
N ALA A 69 -12.59 3.04 5.93
CA ALA A 69 -13.94 2.83 6.42
C ALA A 69 -14.52 1.48 5.95
N PHE A 70 -14.21 1.07 4.72
CA PHE A 70 -14.65 -0.22 4.17
C PHE A 70 -13.73 -1.39 4.57
N ALA A 71 -12.44 -1.13 4.70
CA ALA A 71 -11.43 -2.15 5.00
C ALA A 71 -11.71 -2.86 6.33
N GLY A 72 -12.21 -2.15 7.35
CA GLY A 72 -12.56 -2.75 8.65
C GLY A 72 -13.57 -3.89 8.51
N SER A 73 -14.69 -3.63 7.85
CA SER A 73 -15.73 -4.65 7.60
C SER A 73 -15.23 -5.79 6.69
N LEU A 74 -14.38 -5.47 5.71
CA LEU A 74 -13.81 -6.49 4.82
C LEU A 74 -12.84 -7.42 5.57
N VAL A 75 -12.02 -6.89 6.48
CA VAL A 75 -11.11 -7.69 7.32
C VAL A 75 -11.87 -8.61 8.26
N GLU A 76 -12.98 -8.13 8.85
CA GLU A 76 -13.82 -8.92 9.75
C GLU A 76 -14.46 -10.11 9.01
N ASN A 77 -15.01 -9.88 7.80
CA ASN A 77 -15.70 -10.92 7.04
C ASN A 77 -14.75 -11.91 6.34
N TRP A 78 -13.65 -11.44 5.74
CA TRP A 78 -12.78 -12.28 4.90
C TRP A 78 -11.51 -12.75 5.61
N GLY A 79 -11.26 -12.19 6.79
CA GLY A 79 -10.06 -12.43 7.58
C GLY A 79 -8.83 -11.65 7.07
N PRO A 80 -7.88 -11.35 7.96
CA PRO A 80 -6.75 -10.45 7.68
C PRO A 80 -5.83 -10.95 6.56
N ARG A 81 -5.67 -12.27 6.39
CA ARG A 81 -4.78 -12.85 5.37
C ARG A 81 -5.26 -12.56 3.95
N LYS A 82 -6.55 -12.80 3.66
CA LYS A 82 -7.10 -12.63 2.31
C LYS A 82 -7.15 -11.15 1.94
N THR A 83 -7.60 -10.32 2.86
CA THR A 83 -7.69 -8.87 2.66
C THR A 83 -6.32 -8.25 2.46
N GLY A 84 -5.29 -8.70 3.21
CA GLY A 84 -3.91 -8.23 3.01
C GLY A 84 -3.32 -8.62 1.65
N ILE A 85 -3.55 -9.85 1.18
CA ILE A 85 -3.10 -10.28 -0.16
C ILE A 85 -3.81 -9.48 -1.25
N LEU A 86 -5.12 -9.29 -1.15
CA LEU A 86 -5.89 -8.52 -2.12
C LEU A 86 -5.38 -7.08 -2.22
N GLY A 87 -5.19 -6.42 -1.07
CA GLY A 87 -4.66 -5.05 -1.01
C GLY A 87 -3.24 -4.96 -1.58
N GLY A 88 -2.35 -5.89 -1.22
CA GLY A 88 -0.98 -5.92 -1.74
C GLY A 88 -0.92 -6.11 -3.26
N VAL A 89 -1.77 -6.98 -3.81
CA VAL A 89 -1.85 -7.20 -5.26
C VAL A 89 -2.41 -5.98 -5.97
N LEU A 90 -3.47 -5.35 -5.45
CA LEU A 90 -4.06 -4.13 -6.01
C LEU A 90 -3.06 -2.98 -6.05
N VAL A 91 -2.38 -2.71 -4.93
CA VAL A 91 -1.36 -1.64 -4.84
C VAL A 91 -0.18 -1.94 -5.75
N GLY A 92 0.33 -3.18 -5.72
CA GLY A 92 1.44 -3.58 -6.57
C GLY A 92 1.12 -3.45 -8.05
N ALA A 93 -0.05 -3.91 -8.48
CA ALA A 93 -0.50 -3.79 -9.86
C ALA A 93 -0.72 -2.33 -10.28
N GLY A 94 -1.36 -1.52 -9.42
CA GLY A 94 -1.57 -0.09 -9.64
C GLY A 94 -0.25 0.66 -9.83
N TRP A 95 0.74 0.39 -8.99
CA TRP A 95 2.05 1.04 -9.09
C TRP A 95 2.87 0.61 -10.30
N ILE A 96 2.81 -0.68 -10.66
CA ILE A 96 3.42 -1.15 -11.91
C ILE A 96 2.79 -0.43 -13.11
N ALA A 97 1.45 -0.32 -13.14
CA ALA A 97 0.75 0.43 -14.19
C ALA A 97 1.10 1.93 -14.17
N ALA A 98 1.24 2.52 -12.98
CA ALA A 98 1.64 3.91 -12.82
C ALA A 98 3.02 4.20 -13.42
N GLY A 99 3.96 3.23 -13.39
CA GLY A 99 5.27 3.35 -14.03
C GLY A 99 5.23 3.53 -15.54
N PHE A 100 4.15 3.14 -16.22
CA PHE A 100 3.94 3.30 -17.67
C PHE A 100 3.08 4.53 -18.02
N SER A 101 2.79 5.40 -17.05
CA SER A 101 1.90 6.54 -17.26
C SER A 101 2.52 7.60 -18.18
N PRO A 102 1.83 8.03 -19.25
CA PRO A 102 2.34 9.05 -20.16
C PRO A 102 2.11 10.48 -19.66
N ASN A 103 1.26 10.68 -18.64
CA ASN A 103 0.92 11.98 -18.08
C ASN A 103 0.57 11.89 -16.59
N ILE A 104 0.51 13.06 -15.94
CA ILE A 104 0.23 13.17 -14.50
C ILE A 104 -1.17 12.70 -14.10
N TRP A 105 -2.16 12.79 -14.99
CA TRP A 105 -3.54 12.39 -14.71
C TRP A 105 -3.68 10.87 -14.62
N ILE A 106 -3.09 10.16 -15.58
CA ILE A 106 -3.04 8.69 -15.58
C ILE A 106 -2.19 8.18 -14.42
N LEU A 107 -1.08 8.87 -14.12
CA LEU A 107 -0.27 8.57 -12.94
C LEU A 107 -1.08 8.75 -11.66
N THR A 108 -1.85 9.84 -11.55
CA THR A 108 -2.72 10.10 -10.40
C THR A 108 -3.79 9.01 -10.23
N LEU A 109 -4.34 8.49 -11.34
CA LEU A 109 -5.36 7.45 -11.30
C LEU A 109 -4.82 6.07 -10.87
N PHE A 110 -3.61 5.71 -11.29
CA PHE A 110 -3.03 4.40 -10.98
C PHE A 110 -2.21 4.38 -9.68
N TYR A 111 -1.61 5.52 -9.31
CA TYR A 111 -0.84 5.67 -8.08
C TYR A 111 -1.71 6.05 -6.87
N GLY A 112 -2.74 6.86 -7.10
CA GLY A 112 -3.70 7.33 -6.09
C GLY A 112 -4.77 6.29 -5.80
#